data_AF-A0A534N824-F1
#
_entry.id   AF-A0A534N824-F1
#
_cell.length_a   1.000
_cell.length_b   1.000
_cell.length_c   1.000
_cell.angle_alpha   90.00
_cell.angle_beta   90.00
_cell.angle_gamma   90.00
#
_symmetry.space_group_name_H-M   'P 1'
#
loop_
_entity.id
_entity.type
_entity.pdbx_description
1 polymer ?
#
loop_
_entity_poly.entity_id
_entity_poly.type
_entity_poly.pdbx_seq_one_letter_code
_entity_poly.pdbx_strand_id
1 'polypeptide(L)'
;QRTLATSRELKPPPRPPGSMVDLAETEVPAAAREMLGSSLVAAHLLGARTAQLHTALIIPDDPAFAPEPYSALDQRSVYQTKRNLTGKVLRQLRSTKLEGRPAELAQQLLARESDLYASFEPLLRGRLTAQRGRIHGEYHLGNVLWTGKDFNVVDFSTWPRPWRCATPPRCARASAAPRNRGRSSGPPGRRPHSWQLTWRAQRDLPSFPRHAPSWRCSCTLT
;
A
#
# COMPACT_ATOMS: atom_id res chain seq x y z
N GLN A 1 33.69 4.04 -11.04
CA GLN A 1 34.19 4.82 -9.88
C GLN A 1 34.25 3.90 -8.68
N ARG A 2 35.42 3.77 -8.04
CA ARG A 2 35.63 2.95 -6.83
C ARG A 2 35.01 3.68 -5.64
N THR A 3 33.92 3.17 -5.08
CA THR A 3 33.48 3.52 -3.72
C THR A 3 34.51 2.97 -2.75
N LEU A 4 35.34 3.85 -2.19
CA LEU A 4 36.26 3.51 -1.10
C LEU A 4 35.41 3.03 0.08
N ALA A 5 35.76 1.88 0.64
CA ALA A 5 35.13 1.34 1.82
C ALA A 5 35.51 2.21 3.03
N THR A 6 34.76 3.28 3.26
CA THR A 6 34.94 4.14 4.43
C THR A 6 34.44 3.41 5.68
N SER A 7 35.25 3.47 6.74
CA SER A 7 35.17 2.75 8.01
C SER A 7 33.78 2.42 8.57
N ARG A 8 33.73 1.25 9.23
CA ARG A 8 32.59 0.61 9.94
C ARG A 8 31.98 1.43 11.10
N GLU A 9 32.42 2.68 11.30
CA GLU A 9 32.01 3.58 12.39
C GLU A 9 31.43 4.91 11.89
N LEU A 10 30.74 4.93 10.75
CA LEU A 10 29.96 6.10 10.36
C LEU A 10 28.69 6.16 11.22
N LYS A 11 28.74 6.96 12.29
CA LYS A 11 27.52 7.38 13.00
C LYS A 11 26.65 8.11 11.97
N PRO A 12 25.41 7.64 11.70
CA PRO A 12 24.56 8.31 10.72
C PRO A 12 24.36 9.75 11.16
N PRO A 13 24.42 10.73 10.24
CA PRO A 13 24.18 12.11 10.58
C PRO A 13 22.80 12.25 11.22
N PRO A 14 22.61 13.20 12.15
CA PRO A 14 21.30 13.46 12.72
C PRO A 14 20.29 13.71 11.60
N ARG A 15 19.07 13.18 11.76
CA ARG A 15 18.00 13.37 10.78
C ARG A 15 17.75 14.88 10.63
N PRO A 16 17.77 15.42 9.40
CA PRO A 16 17.47 16.82 9.19
C PRO A 16 16.03 17.14 9.65
N PRO A 17 15.79 18.34 10.19
CA PRO A 17 14.45 18.77 10.58
C PRO A 17 13.55 18.86 9.34
N GLY A 18 12.26 18.57 9.51
CA GLY A 18 11.27 18.62 8.43
C GLY A 18 10.51 17.30 8.23
N SER A 19 9.40 17.38 7.49
CA SER A 19 8.66 16.18 7.09
C SER A 19 9.43 15.44 5.99
N MET A 20 9.08 14.17 5.76
CA MET A 20 9.69 13.42 4.65
C MET A 20 9.34 14.03 3.28
N VAL A 21 8.20 14.72 3.19
CA VAL A 21 7.75 15.39 1.96
C VAL A 21 8.64 16.61 1.70
N ASP A 22 8.84 17.46 2.71
CA ASP A 22 9.71 18.63 2.59
C ASP A 22 11.14 18.22 2.21
N LEU A 23 11.66 17.16 2.84
CA LEU A 23 13.00 16.65 2.55
C LEU A 23 13.12 16.04 1.14
N ALA A 24 12.03 15.53 0.56
CA ALA A 24 12.04 14.99 -0.79
C ALA A 24 12.19 16.06 -1.87
N GLU A 25 11.84 17.31 -1.57
CA GLU A 25 11.99 18.46 -2.47
C GLU A 25 13.37 19.13 -2.34
N THR A 26 14.15 18.77 -1.32
CA THR A 26 15.49 19.33 -1.10
C THR A 26 16.58 18.57 -1.85
N GLU A 27 17.67 19.28 -2.18
CA GLU A 27 18.84 18.62 -2.76
C GLU A 27 19.47 17.61 -1.81
N VAL A 28 19.91 16.48 -2.38
CA VAL A 28 20.60 15.44 -1.62
C VAL A 28 21.93 16.00 -1.10
N PRO A 29 22.17 15.96 0.23
CA PRO A 29 23.42 16.45 0.82
C PRO A 29 24.66 15.80 0.20
N ALA A 30 25.73 16.57 0.03
CA ALA A 30 26.96 16.10 -0.61
C ALA A 30 27.52 14.81 0.03
N ALA A 31 27.50 14.72 1.36
CA ALA A 31 27.93 13.53 2.09
C ALA A 31 27.13 12.27 1.70
N ALA A 32 25.82 12.39 1.52
CA ALA A 32 24.98 11.28 1.07
C ALA A 32 25.27 10.90 -0.40
N ARG A 33 25.55 11.89 -1.25
CA ARG A 33 25.95 11.65 -2.65
C ARG A 33 27.26 10.87 -2.76
N GLU A 34 28.26 11.23 -1.95
CA GLU A 34 29.55 10.52 -1.91
C GLU A 34 29.40 9.10 -1.36
N MET A 35 28.62 8.91 -0.30
CA MET A 35 28.44 7.60 0.34
C MET A 35 27.63 6.62 -0.51
N LEU A 36 26.54 7.09 -1.13
CA LEU A 36 25.58 6.22 -1.80
C LEU A 36 25.80 6.15 -3.32
N GLY A 37 26.48 7.13 -3.91
CA GLY A 37 26.90 7.14 -5.31
C GLY A 37 25.80 6.68 -6.28
N SER A 38 26.07 5.58 -7.01
CA SER A 38 25.16 5.02 -8.01
C SER A 38 23.83 4.50 -7.43
N SER A 39 23.78 4.16 -6.15
CA SER A 39 22.55 3.69 -5.50
C SER A 39 21.49 4.79 -5.43
N LEU A 40 21.90 6.07 -5.39
CA LEU A 40 20.94 7.20 -5.45
C LEU A 40 20.28 7.32 -6.81
N VAL A 41 21.03 7.08 -7.89
CA VAL A 41 20.49 7.08 -9.25
C VAL A 41 19.46 5.96 -9.41
N ALA A 42 19.79 4.77 -8.90
CA ALA A 42 18.88 3.63 -8.89
C ALA A 42 17.62 3.92 -8.03
N ALA A 43 17.78 4.49 -6.83
CA ALA A 43 16.67 4.84 -5.96
C ALA A 43 15.75 5.90 -6.60
N HIS A 44 16.33 6.89 -7.27
CA HIS A 44 15.56 7.91 -8.00
C HIS A 44 14.75 7.28 -9.14
N LEU A 45 15.38 6.43 -9.96
CA LEU A 45 14.70 5.74 -11.04
C LEU A 45 13.60 4.80 -10.52
N LEU A 46 13.87 4.09 -9.43
CA LEU A 46 12.87 3.25 -8.77
C LEU A 46 11.65 4.09 -8.35
N GLY A 47 11.87 5.20 -7.66
CA GLY A 47 10.80 6.12 -7.23
C GLY A 47 9.97 6.63 -8.42
N ALA A 48 10.62 7.01 -9.52
CA ALA A 48 9.95 7.43 -10.75
C ALA A 48 9.07 6.32 -11.33
N ARG A 49 9.57 5.08 -11.39
CA ARG A 49 8.78 3.91 -11.86
C ARG A 49 7.64 3.56 -10.91
N THR A 50 7.83 3.68 -9.59
CA THR A 50 6.76 3.51 -8.61
C THR A 50 5.64 4.53 -8.82
N ALA A 51 5.99 5.81 -9.02
CA ALA A 51 5.00 6.86 -9.26
C ALA A 51 4.22 6.61 -10.56
N GLN A 52 4.92 6.30 -11.64
CA GLN A 52 4.30 5.98 -12.94
C GLN A 52 3.38 4.76 -12.85
N LEU A 53 3.76 3.71 -12.11
CA LEU A 53 2.88 2.56 -11.86
C LEU A 53 1.58 3.02 -11.20
N HIS A 54 1.65 3.81 -10.14
CA HIS A 54 0.45 4.30 -9.46
C HIS A 54 -0.41 5.20 -10.36
N THR A 55 0.20 6.07 -11.17
CA THR A 55 -0.53 6.87 -12.16
C THR A 55 -1.23 5.99 -13.19
N ALA A 56 -0.57 4.95 -13.70
CA ALA A 56 -1.15 4.02 -14.66
C ALA A 56 -2.31 3.18 -14.08
N LEU A 57 -2.36 3.02 -12.75
CA LEU A 57 -3.43 2.31 -12.03
C LEU A 57 -4.63 3.21 -11.66
N ILE A 58 -4.60 4.49 -12.06
CA ILE A 58 -5.70 5.44 -11.84
C ILE A 58 -6.24 5.83 -13.22
N ILE A 59 -7.41 5.28 -13.58
CA ILE A 59 -8.05 5.54 -14.87
C ILE A 59 -9.49 5.97 -14.59
N PRO A 60 -9.80 7.29 -14.64
CA PRO A 60 -11.11 7.82 -14.27
C PRO A 60 -12.29 7.19 -15.03
N ASP A 61 -12.09 6.91 -16.32
CA ASP A 61 -13.14 6.43 -17.22
C ASP A 61 -13.35 4.90 -17.16
N ASP A 62 -12.49 4.17 -16.45
CA ASP A 62 -12.62 2.73 -16.25
C ASP A 62 -13.13 2.45 -14.82
N PRO A 63 -14.37 1.95 -14.63
CA PRO A 63 -14.90 1.64 -13.30
C PRO A 63 -14.02 0.70 -12.45
N ALA A 64 -13.17 -0.13 -13.06
CA ALA A 64 -12.25 -1.00 -12.33
C ALA A 64 -11.07 -0.24 -11.70
N PHE A 65 -10.68 0.92 -12.27
CA PHE A 65 -9.51 1.72 -11.93
C PHE A 65 -9.84 3.18 -11.57
N ALA A 66 -11.13 3.55 -11.59
CA ALA A 66 -11.60 4.87 -11.22
C ALA A 66 -11.28 5.17 -9.74
N PRO A 67 -10.73 6.36 -9.43
CA PRO A 67 -10.44 6.73 -8.05
C PRO A 67 -11.73 6.95 -7.25
N GLU A 68 -11.77 6.43 -6.03
CA GLU A 68 -12.89 6.60 -5.10
C GLU A 68 -12.56 7.67 -4.05
N PRO A 69 -13.53 8.48 -3.58
CA PRO A 69 -13.27 9.47 -2.53
C PRO A 69 -12.92 8.80 -1.19
N TYR A 70 -11.89 9.31 -0.51
CA TYR A 70 -11.55 8.87 0.84
C TYR A 70 -12.51 9.46 1.86
N SER A 71 -13.28 8.61 2.55
CA SER A 71 -14.30 9.06 3.49
C SER A 71 -13.79 9.15 4.93
N ALA A 72 -14.51 9.90 5.78
CA ALA A 72 -14.26 9.92 7.22
C ALA A 72 -14.46 8.53 7.87
N LEU A 73 -15.33 7.70 7.29
CA LEU A 73 -15.51 6.31 7.74
C LEU A 73 -14.29 5.45 7.42
N ASP A 74 -13.68 5.64 6.24
CA ASP A 74 -12.43 4.95 5.88
C ASP A 74 -11.30 5.35 6.84
N GLN A 75 -11.17 6.64 7.11
CA GLN A 75 -10.20 7.18 8.07
C GLN A 75 -10.35 6.56 9.46
N ARG A 76 -11.60 6.51 9.97
CA ARG A 76 -11.89 5.88 11.26
C ARG A 76 -11.62 4.36 11.24
N SER A 77 -11.93 3.69 10.14
CA SER A 77 -11.65 2.26 9.95
C SER A 77 -10.14 1.97 9.99
N VAL A 78 -9.32 2.82 9.35
CA VAL A 78 -7.85 2.71 9.40
C VAL A 78 -7.33 2.92 10.82
N TYR A 79 -7.80 3.95 11.53
CA TYR A 79 -7.44 4.17 12.92
C TYR A 79 -7.77 2.95 13.80
N GLN A 80 -8.99 2.43 13.71
CA GLN A 80 -9.41 1.28 14.51
C GLN A 80 -8.62 0.01 14.17
N THR A 81 -8.32 -0.22 12.89
CA THR A 81 -7.51 -1.35 12.44
C THR A 81 -6.10 -1.28 13.04
N LYS A 82 -5.44 -0.12 12.98
CA LYS A 82 -4.11 0.09 13.57
C LYS A 82 -4.14 -0.11 15.09
N ARG A 83 -5.10 0.50 15.78
CA ARG A 83 -5.27 0.37 17.25
C ARG A 83 -5.48 -1.09 17.67
N ASN A 84 -6.35 -1.81 16.97
CA ASN A 84 -6.63 -3.22 17.27
C ASN A 84 -5.42 -4.12 17.03
N LEU A 85 -4.70 -3.92 15.92
CA LEU A 85 -3.49 -4.66 15.62
C LEU A 85 -2.42 -4.42 16.69
N THR A 86 -2.17 -3.16 17.06
CA THR A 86 -1.24 -2.80 18.13
C THR A 86 -1.61 -3.49 19.44
N GLY A 87 -2.87 -3.39 19.87
CA GLY A 87 -3.32 -4.04 21.10
C GLY A 87 -3.18 -5.58 21.06
N LYS A 88 -3.42 -6.21 19.90
CA LYS A 88 -3.19 -7.64 19.70
C LYS A 88 -1.71 -8.00 19.83
N VAL A 89 -0.82 -7.27 19.15
CA VAL A 89 0.62 -7.52 19.16
C VAL A 89 1.21 -7.30 20.55
N LEU A 90 0.85 -6.22 21.25
CA LEU A 90 1.34 -5.95 22.60
C LEU A 90 0.86 -7.00 23.61
N ARG A 91 -0.38 -7.49 23.48
CA ARG A 91 -0.88 -8.60 24.30
C ARG A 91 -0.10 -9.88 24.06
N GLN A 92 0.17 -10.21 22.80
CA GLN A 92 0.99 -11.36 22.44
C GLN A 92 2.42 -11.22 22.97
N LEU A 93 2.99 -10.01 22.90
CA LEU A 93 4.33 -9.73 23.41
C LEU A 93 4.40 -9.96 24.93
N ARG A 94 3.39 -9.51 25.69
CA ARG A 94 3.29 -9.75 27.14
C ARG A 94 3.20 -11.23 27.51
N SER A 95 2.56 -12.05 26.68
CA SER A 95 2.43 -13.49 26.93
C SER A 95 3.63 -14.30 26.42
N THR A 96 4.50 -13.70 25.61
CA THR A 96 5.65 -14.41 25.04
C THR A 96 6.80 -14.40 26.05
N LYS A 97 7.33 -15.58 26.37
CA LYS A 97 8.57 -15.69 27.15
C LYS A 97 9.76 -15.38 26.26
N LEU A 98 10.46 -14.28 26.56
CA LEU A 98 11.67 -13.85 25.88
C LEU A 98 12.80 -13.80 26.92
N GLU A 99 14.02 -14.07 26.47
CA GLU A 99 15.22 -14.06 27.32
C GLU A 99 16.30 -13.18 26.67
N GLY A 100 17.19 -12.64 27.51
CA GLY A 100 18.29 -11.77 27.08
C GLY A 100 17.80 -10.46 26.43
N ARG A 101 18.56 -9.97 25.45
CA ARG A 101 18.33 -8.68 24.78
C ARG A 101 16.91 -8.49 24.21
N PRO A 102 16.27 -9.48 23.57
CA PRO A 102 14.87 -9.35 23.13
C PRO A 102 13.88 -9.03 24.26
N ALA A 103 14.09 -9.56 25.47
CA ALA A 103 13.23 -9.30 26.62
C ALA A 103 13.33 -7.84 27.08
N GLU A 104 14.55 -7.31 27.15
CA GLU A 104 14.81 -5.90 27.48
C GLU A 104 14.15 -4.96 26.46
N LEU A 105 14.31 -5.24 25.16
CA LEU A 105 13.67 -4.47 24.08
C LEU A 105 12.14 -4.55 24.15
N ALA A 106 11.59 -5.73 24.47
CA ALA A 106 10.16 -5.90 24.64
C ALA A 106 9.61 -5.07 25.80
N GLN A 107 10.32 -5.02 26.93
CA GLN A 107 9.94 -4.17 28.07
C GLN A 107 10.01 -2.68 27.72
N GLN A 108 11.05 -2.24 27.02
CA GLN A 108 11.15 -0.86 26.55
C GLN A 108 9.99 -0.48 25.62
N LEU A 109 9.59 -1.38 24.72
CA LEU A 109 8.45 -1.18 23.83
C LEU A 109 7.13 -1.12 24.60
N LEU A 110 6.92 -2.03 25.56
CA LEU A 110 5.72 -2.08 26.40
C LEU A 110 5.59 -0.82 27.28
N ALA A 111 6.70 -0.28 27.78
CA ALA A 111 6.71 0.98 28.53
C ALA A 111 6.26 2.19 27.71
N ARG A 112 6.34 2.11 26.37
CA ARG A 112 5.93 3.17 25.43
C ARG A 112 4.59 2.90 24.75
N GLU A 113 3.74 2.05 25.35
CA GLU A 113 2.43 1.72 24.78
C GLU A 113 1.54 2.97 24.55
N SER A 114 1.56 3.92 25.48
CA SER A 114 0.84 5.19 25.32
C SER A 114 1.29 5.95 24.08
N ASP A 115 2.60 6.01 23.83
CA ASP A 115 3.20 6.73 22.72
C ASP A 115 2.81 6.08 21.38
N LEU A 116 2.73 4.75 21.35
CA LEU A 116 2.25 4.01 20.17
C LEU A 116 0.82 4.38 19.81
N TYR A 117 -0.09 4.48 20.79
CA TYR A 117 -1.46 4.92 20.52
C TYR A 117 -1.55 6.40 20.18
N ALA A 118 -0.76 7.25 20.86
CA ALA A 118 -0.68 8.68 20.58
C ALA A 118 -0.25 8.95 19.13
N SER A 119 0.63 8.10 18.57
CA SER A 119 1.07 8.20 17.17
C SER A 119 -0.08 8.09 16.15
N PHE A 120 -1.22 7.50 16.51
CA PHE A 120 -2.38 7.36 15.64
C PHE A 120 -3.41 8.48 15.83
N GLU A 121 -3.35 9.25 16.92
CA GLU A 121 -4.29 10.35 17.18
C GLU A 121 -4.38 11.41 16.07
N PRO A 122 -3.29 11.75 15.34
CA PRO A 122 -3.40 12.68 14.22
C PRO A 122 -4.44 12.25 13.16
N LEU A 123 -4.70 10.94 13.02
CA LEU A 123 -5.77 10.42 12.16
C LEU A 123 -7.19 10.76 12.64
N LEU A 124 -7.35 11.36 13.82
CA LEU A 124 -8.65 11.79 14.35
C LEU A 124 -8.80 13.31 14.41
N ARG A 125 -7.70 14.06 14.32
CA ARG A 125 -7.70 15.52 14.55
C ARG A 125 -8.19 16.34 13.36
N GLY A 126 -8.06 15.84 12.14
CA GLY A 126 -8.50 16.52 10.92
C GLY A 126 -9.05 15.55 9.89
N ARG A 127 -9.96 16.04 9.03
CA ARG A 127 -10.47 15.25 7.90
C ARG A 127 -9.40 15.20 6.82
N LEU A 128 -9.05 13.99 6.39
CA LEU A 128 -8.15 13.82 5.24
C LEU A 128 -8.93 13.99 3.94
N THR A 129 -8.42 14.86 3.07
CA THR A 129 -8.89 15.00 1.69
C THR A 129 -7.96 14.19 0.82
N ALA A 130 -8.46 13.07 0.28
CA ALA A 130 -7.67 12.15 -0.51
C ALA A 130 -8.58 11.34 -1.46
N GLN A 131 -7.95 10.74 -2.46
CA GLN A 131 -8.57 9.74 -3.32
C GLN A 131 -7.93 8.37 -3.08
N ARG A 132 -8.75 7.33 -3.26
CA ARG A 132 -8.35 5.93 -3.21
C ARG A 132 -8.24 5.37 -4.61
N GLY A 133 -7.02 5.02 -5.01
CA GLY A 133 -6.75 4.33 -6.27
C GLY A 133 -6.38 2.87 -6.07
N ARG A 134 -6.29 2.12 -7.17
CA ARG A 134 -5.73 0.77 -7.18
C ARG A 134 -4.22 0.83 -6.94
N ILE A 135 -3.69 -0.14 -6.22
CA ILE A 135 -2.24 -0.31 -6.00
C ILE A 135 -1.83 -1.77 -6.16
N HIS A 136 -0.53 -1.99 -6.34
CA HIS A 136 0.11 -3.31 -6.40
C HIS A 136 -0.32 -4.25 -5.26
N GLY A 137 -0.49 -3.73 -4.04
CA GLY A 137 -0.97 -4.47 -2.88
C GLY A 137 0.12 -5.13 -2.05
N GLU A 138 1.17 -5.66 -2.67
CA GLU A 138 2.36 -6.22 -2.00
C GLU A 138 3.64 -5.64 -2.65
N TYR A 139 3.82 -4.32 -2.55
CA TYR A 139 4.97 -3.64 -3.17
C TYR A 139 6.20 -3.68 -2.25
N HIS A 140 7.22 -4.44 -2.64
CA HIS A 140 8.52 -4.48 -1.98
C HIS A 140 9.63 -4.77 -2.99
N LEU A 141 10.90 -4.59 -2.63
CA LEU A 141 12.04 -4.79 -3.53
C LEU A 141 12.18 -6.22 -4.09
N GLY A 142 11.53 -7.21 -3.47
CA GLY A 142 11.46 -8.57 -4.01
C GLY A 142 10.55 -8.68 -5.24
N ASN A 143 9.60 -7.75 -5.40
CA ASN A 143 8.66 -7.64 -6.51
C ASN A 143 9.09 -6.57 -7.52
N VAL A 144 10.38 -6.20 -7.51
CA VAL A 144 10.95 -5.23 -8.44
C VAL A 144 12.24 -5.79 -9.03
N LEU A 145 12.28 -5.90 -10.37
CA LEU A 145 13.40 -6.48 -11.10
C LEU A 145 14.20 -5.41 -11.82
N TRP A 146 15.52 -5.45 -11.65
CA TRP A 146 16.46 -4.61 -12.40
C TRP A 146 16.84 -5.28 -13.72
N THR A 147 16.65 -4.59 -14.84
CA THR A 147 16.92 -5.09 -16.19
C THR A 147 18.27 -4.63 -16.76
N GLY A 148 19.13 -4.04 -15.94
CA GLY A 148 20.38 -3.41 -16.40
C GLY A 148 20.22 -1.94 -16.79
N LYS A 149 19.02 -1.53 -17.21
CA LYS A 149 18.70 -0.13 -17.55
C LYS A 149 17.48 0.43 -16.84
N ASP A 150 16.56 -0.43 -16.38
CA ASP A 150 15.28 -0.01 -15.82
C ASP A 150 14.73 -0.99 -14.79
N PHE A 151 13.73 -0.54 -14.01
CA PHE A 151 12.98 -1.35 -13.07
C PHE A 151 11.64 -1.79 -13.64
N ASN A 152 11.39 -3.11 -13.56
CA ASN A 152 10.09 -3.69 -13.84
C ASN A 152 9.44 -4.17 -12.55
N VAL A 153 8.19 -3.79 -12.33
CA VAL A 153 7.39 -4.28 -11.21
C VAL A 153 6.70 -5.58 -11.62
N VAL A 154 6.79 -6.60 -10.77
CA VAL A 154 6.30 -7.96 -11.04
C VAL A 154 5.44 -8.46 -9.88
N ASP A 155 4.77 -9.60 -10.09
CA ASP A 155 3.90 -10.24 -9.10
C ASP A 155 2.69 -9.41 -8.68
N PHE A 156 1.87 -9.10 -9.68
CA PHE A 156 0.53 -8.53 -9.49
C PHE A 156 -0.51 -9.58 -9.04
N SER A 157 -0.08 -10.67 -8.39
CA SER A 157 -0.91 -11.86 -8.16
C SER A 157 -1.70 -11.82 -6.84
N THR A 158 -2.79 -12.57 -6.84
CA THR A 158 -3.91 -12.50 -5.91
C THR A 158 -3.98 -13.82 -5.11
N TRP A 159 -3.59 -13.83 -3.83
CA TRP A 159 -3.85 -15.00 -2.95
C TRP A 159 -4.96 -14.70 -1.92
N PRO A 160 -5.77 -15.71 -1.52
CA PRO A 160 -7.19 -15.54 -1.26
C PRO A 160 -7.41 -15.00 0.14
N ARG A 161 -7.74 -13.72 0.24
CA ARG A 161 -8.57 -13.25 1.35
C ARG A 161 -9.95 -12.94 0.80
N PRO A 162 -11.03 -13.49 1.39
CA PRO A 162 -12.37 -13.25 0.90
C PRO A 162 -12.64 -11.75 0.87
N TRP A 163 -12.94 -11.25 -0.33
CA TRP A 163 -13.15 -9.85 -0.61
C TRP A 163 -14.44 -9.37 0.05
N ARG A 164 -14.29 -8.41 0.96
CA ARG A 164 -15.28 -7.36 1.17
C ARG A 164 -14.54 -6.03 1.19
N CYS A 165 -14.83 -5.18 0.21
CA CYS A 165 -14.88 -3.76 0.48
C CYS A 165 -15.89 -3.59 1.61
N ALA A 166 -15.46 -3.18 2.80
CA ALA A 166 -16.37 -2.87 3.89
C ALA A 166 -17.08 -1.54 3.58
N THR A 167 -17.93 -1.54 2.56
CA THR A 167 -19.08 -0.63 2.51
C THR A 167 -20.03 -1.15 3.59
N PRO A 168 -20.35 -0.39 4.65
CA PRO A 168 -21.48 -0.77 5.48
C PRO A 168 -22.72 -0.79 4.57
N PRO A 169 -23.54 -1.86 4.59
CA PRO A 169 -24.81 -1.81 3.87
C PRO A 169 -25.57 -0.62 4.44
N ARG A 170 -25.80 0.41 3.60
CA ARG A 170 -26.80 1.43 3.88
C ARG A 170 -28.07 0.68 4.24
N CYS A 171 -28.62 1.04 5.39
CA CYS A 171 -29.89 0.57 5.89
C CYS A 171 -30.95 0.62 4.79
N ALA A 172 -31.27 -0.53 4.19
CA ALA A 172 -32.53 -0.71 3.52
C ALA A 172 -33.59 -0.91 4.64
N ARG A 173 -34.10 0.19 5.18
CA ARG A 173 -35.46 0.19 5.74
C ARG A 173 -36.41 0.37 4.55
N ALA A 174 -37.08 -0.72 4.17
CA ALA A 174 -38.41 -0.65 3.56
C ALA A 174 -39.10 -2.02 3.71
N SER A 175 -40.07 -2.03 4.63
CA SER A 175 -41.37 -2.69 4.52
C SER A 175 -41.50 -4.22 4.65
N ALA A 176 -42.48 -4.56 5.49
CA ALA A 176 -42.87 -5.88 5.97
C ALA A 176 -43.55 -6.80 4.93
N ALA A 177 -43.27 -8.12 5.08
CA ALA A 177 -44.17 -9.29 5.00
C ALA A 177 -44.88 -9.69 3.67
N PRO A 178 -45.37 -10.95 3.50
CA PRO A 178 -44.88 -12.26 3.98
C PRO A 178 -44.78 -13.35 2.87
N ARG A 179 -44.18 -14.49 3.25
CA ARG A 179 -44.10 -15.85 2.63
C ARG A 179 -44.98 -16.16 1.40
N ASN A 180 -44.39 -16.82 0.39
CA ASN A 180 -44.93 -18.10 -0.11
C ASN A 180 -43.87 -19.00 -0.77
N ARG A 181 -44.09 -20.32 -0.68
CA ARG A 181 -43.26 -21.42 -1.22
C ARG A 181 -43.46 -21.58 -2.73
N GLY A 182 -42.41 -22.02 -3.43
CA GLY A 182 -42.53 -22.56 -4.79
C GLY A 182 -41.22 -23.16 -5.28
N ARG A 183 -41.18 -24.49 -5.42
CA ARG A 183 -40.12 -25.24 -6.13
C ARG A 183 -40.40 -25.15 -7.64
N SER A 184 -39.37 -24.94 -8.45
CA SER A 184 -39.20 -25.60 -9.74
C SER A 184 -37.78 -25.43 -10.29
N SER A 185 -37.41 -26.40 -11.12
CA SER A 185 -36.10 -26.85 -11.57
C SER A 185 -35.70 -26.32 -12.96
N GLY A 186 -34.40 -26.18 -13.23
CA GLY A 186 -33.82 -26.04 -14.59
C GLY A 186 -32.30 -25.81 -14.58
N PRO A 187 -31.47 -26.42 -15.47
CA PRO A 187 -30.03 -26.61 -15.26
C PRO A 187 -29.16 -25.68 -16.18
N PRO A 188 -27.85 -25.92 -16.45
CA PRO A 188 -26.80 -24.95 -16.07
C PRO A 188 -26.01 -24.35 -17.26
N GLY A 189 -25.23 -23.31 -16.97
CA GLY A 189 -23.93 -23.04 -17.60
C GLY A 189 -23.93 -22.43 -19.01
N ARG A 190 -23.62 -21.13 -19.10
CA ARG A 190 -22.90 -20.53 -20.23
C ARG A 190 -21.98 -19.39 -19.78
N ARG A 191 -20.67 -19.65 -19.82
CA ARG A 191 -19.69 -18.79 -20.52
C ARG A 191 -19.31 -19.57 -21.81
N PRO A 192 -18.62 -19.04 -22.84
CA PRO A 192 -17.81 -17.80 -22.83
C PRO A 192 -17.72 -16.99 -24.16
N HIS A 193 -16.91 -15.93 -24.10
CA HIS A 193 -16.15 -15.25 -25.16
C HIS A 193 -16.86 -14.55 -26.34
N SER A 194 -16.67 -13.24 -26.43
CA SER A 194 -15.74 -12.58 -27.39
C SER A 194 -16.07 -11.09 -27.42
N TRP A 195 -15.06 -10.23 -27.54
CA TRP A 195 -15.01 -9.08 -28.45
C TRP A 195 -13.57 -8.53 -28.41
N GLN A 196 -12.96 -8.48 -29.59
CA GLN A 196 -11.69 -7.80 -29.85
C GLN A 196 -11.94 -6.29 -29.90
N LEU A 197 -10.94 -5.48 -29.55
CA LEU A 197 -10.65 -4.22 -30.24
C LEU A 197 -9.17 -3.89 -30.11
N THR A 198 -8.57 -3.66 -31.26
CA THR A 198 -7.19 -3.30 -31.54
C THR A 198 -6.97 -1.80 -31.39
N TRP A 199 -5.78 -1.40 -30.95
CA TRP A 199 -5.06 -0.21 -31.42
C TRP A 199 -3.55 -0.42 -31.23
N ARG A 200 -2.77 -0.02 -32.24
CA ARG A 200 -1.32 -0.20 -32.38
C ARG A 200 -0.67 1.16 -32.69
N ALA A 201 0.36 1.54 -31.91
CA ALA A 201 1.59 2.28 -32.27
C ALA A 201 2.30 2.73 -30.95
N GLN A 202 3.22 1.92 -30.40
CA GLN A 202 4.70 2.10 -30.40
C GLN A 202 5.19 3.30 -29.55
N ARG A 203 5.98 3.15 -28.47
CA ARG A 203 7.14 2.26 -28.24
C ARG A 203 7.23 1.77 -26.78
N ASP A 204 7.52 0.47 -26.67
CA ASP A 204 8.16 -0.28 -25.57
C ASP A 204 7.75 0.04 -24.11
N LEU A 205 6.59 -0.50 -23.72
CA LEU A 205 6.34 -0.94 -22.35
C LEU A 205 5.96 -2.43 -22.41
N PRO A 206 6.48 -3.30 -21.52
CA PRO A 206 6.02 -4.68 -21.47
C PRO A 206 4.50 -4.71 -21.27
N SER A 207 3.83 -5.41 -22.17
CA SER A 207 2.39 -5.58 -22.23
C SER A 207 1.84 -6.08 -20.90
N PHE A 208 1.07 -5.24 -20.22
CA PHE A 208 0.26 -5.63 -19.06
C PHE A 208 -0.92 -6.49 -19.52
N PRO A 209 -1.11 -7.71 -18.98
CA PRO A 209 -2.27 -8.52 -19.31
C PRO A 209 -3.57 -7.85 -18.88
N ARG A 210 -4.52 -7.67 -19.82
CA ARG A 210 -5.88 -7.17 -19.58
C ARG A 210 -6.79 -8.26 -19.02
N HIS A 211 -6.44 -8.78 -17.86
CA HIS A 211 -7.33 -9.61 -17.05
C HIS A 211 -7.39 -8.97 -15.68
N ALA A 212 -8.57 -8.46 -15.28
CA ALA A 212 -8.76 -7.74 -14.02
C ALA A 212 -8.28 -8.57 -12.82
N PRO A 213 -7.13 -8.26 -12.21
CA PRO A 213 -6.71 -8.85 -10.96
C PRO A 213 -7.30 -8.03 -9.80
N SER A 214 -7.30 -8.62 -8.61
CA SER A 214 -7.81 -7.99 -7.41
C SER A 214 -6.71 -7.20 -6.68
N TRP A 215 -6.98 -5.95 -6.33
CA TRP A 215 -5.99 -4.97 -5.86
C TRP A 215 -6.36 -4.35 -4.51
N ARG A 216 -5.35 -3.88 -3.75
CA ARG A 216 -5.58 -3.04 -2.56
C ARG A 216 -5.77 -1.57 -2.96
N CYS A 217 -6.30 -0.76 -2.03
CA CYS A 217 -6.42 0.69 -2.19
C CYS A 217 -5.32 1.41 -1.39
N SER A 218 -4.70 2.43 -1.98
CA SER A 218 -3.88 3.43 -1.27
C SER A 218 -4.55 4.79 -1.36
N CYS A 219 -4.26 5.66 -0.39
CA CYS A 219 -4.74 7.04 -0.38
C CYS A 219 -3.65 7.94 -0.97
N THR A 220 -3.98 8.70 -2.01
CA THR A 220 -3.14 9.80 -2.49
C THR A 220 -3.68 11.09 -1.87
N LEU A 221 -2.83 11.77 -1.10
CA LEU A 221 -3.14 13.12 -0.60
C LEU A 221 -3.05 14.08 -1.78
N THR A 222 -4.12 14.87 -1.97
CA THR A 222 -4.19 15.99 -2.91
C THR A 222 -4.06 17.30 -2.17
#